data_AF-A0A945GQA3-F1
#
_entry.id   AF-A0A945GQA3-F1
#
_cell.length_a   1.000
_cell.length_b   1.000
_cell.length_c   1.000
_cell.angle_alpha   90.00
_cell.angle_beta   90.00
_cell.angle_gamma   90.00
#
_symmetry.space_group_name_H-M   'P 1'
#
loop_
_entity.id
_entity.type
_entity.pdbx_description
1 polymer ?
#
loop_
_entity_poly.entity_id
_entity_poly.type
_entity_poly.pdbx_seq_one_letter_code
_entity_poly.pdbx_strand_id
1 'polypeptide(L)'
;MPRELESHPLTDLVSETPSPSSPVEEEELKARVLELSERINGLVDEQAERIDDIAVAQDMAQGVKPYIDRLIALQRLLNPVDRIIVKRDQIQELQAEIAEDVAEVEDISGDMGDQVDSPLLNDLEGEIASVKRDRKLFVSEVIDEEFDAPLQTPGPSGPQTLLQLDVPERFERILGDRFLSLSRLSEILDTPFSREFISEHNRLLDKVWNTVFETAELRPHIQRDRVKTIQKTFCDYALIFRSPQLSSGEDGAEGGVCSLENLRNHFSSFFVNTSQRSLWYTRIPFYRESISRPHWALVDRQYLNCTFKKPSIRLLMYARANELPPRLVRQKTILEDIYDRIVLELALKERFFDPCHSITSSTYQQGKKAPMKQVYSYFKDDCIRISGKRGTPHWRPTKPRWPGVLPSIVFST
;
A
#
# COMPACT_ATOMS: atom_id res chain seq x y z
N MET A 1 -28.80 34.68 -53.00
CA MET A 1 -27.99 35.75 -52.40
C MET A 1 -28.27 35.82 -50.90
N PRO A 2 -27.49 35.11 -50.04
CA PRO A 2 -27.60 35.21 -48.59
C PRO A 2 -26.35 35.78 -47.91
N ARG A 3 -26.61 36.74 -47.02
CA ARG A 3 -26.00 37.06 -45.71
C ARG A 3 -24.51 36.76 -45.50
N GLU A 4 -23.73 37.84 -45.42
CA GLU A 4 -22.35 37.87 -44.94
C GLU A 4 -22.28 37.82 -43.41
N LEU A 5 -21.28 37.08 -42.94
CA LEU A 5 -20.81 36.99 -41.55
C LEU A 5 -19.91 38.18 -41.23
N GLU A 6 -20.15 38.85 -40.10
CA GLU A 6 -19.14 39.68 -39.46
C GLU A 6 -18.93 39.25 -38.00
N SER A 7 -17.66 39.37 -37.61
CA SER A 7 -16.93 38.87 -36.47
C SER A 7 -17.27 39.51 -35.12
N HIS A 8 -17.35 38.69 -34.06
CA HIS A 8 -17.22 39.13 -32.67
C HIS A 8 -15.93 38.58 -32.04
N PRO A 9 -15.05 39.44 -31.47
CA PRO A 9 -13.99 39.01 -30.59
C PRO A 9 -14.50 38.84 -29.14
N LEU A 10 -13.99 37.79 -28.48
CA LEU A 10 -14.12 37.51 -27.06
C LEU A 10 -13.21 38.44 -26.23
N THR A 11 -13.81 39.25 -25.36
CA THR A 11 -13.11 39.84 -24.20
C THR A 11 -14.10 40.04 -23.04
N ASP A 12 -13.62 39.64 -21.86
CA ASP A 12 -14.03 40.00 -20.50
C ASP A 12 -15.43 39.65 -19.97
N LEU A 13 -15.49 38.54 -19.23
CA LEU A 13 -16.34 38.40 -18.05
C LEU A 13 -15.53 37.80 -16.90
N VAL A 14 -14.88 38.70 -16.15
CA VAL A 14 -14.53 38.48 -14.74
C VAL A 14 -15.83 38.18 -13.99
N SER A 15 -15.96 36.99 -13.41
CA SER A 15 -16.97 36.72 -12.39
C SER A 15 -16.28 36.34 -11.09
N GLU A 16 -16.35 37.30 -10.17
CA GLU A 16 -15.79 37.30 -8.83
C GLU A 16 -16.39 36.16 -8.00
N THR A 17 -15.52 35.42 -7.32
CA THR A 17 -15.93 34.55 -6.21
C THR A 17 -16.13 35.43 -4.97
N PRO A 18 -17.24 35.29 -4.21
CA PRO A 18 -17.52 36.18 -3.10
C PRO A 18 -16.53 35.89 -1.96
N SER A 19 -15.65 36.85 -1.70
CA SER A 19 -14.85 36.91 -0.47
C SER A 19 -15.78 37.30 0.70
N PRO A 20 -15.60 36.72 1.90
CA PRO A 20 -16.38 37.12 3.07
C PRO A 20 -16.11 38.59 3.39
N SER A 21 -17.17 39.38 3.33
CA SER A 21 -17.14 40.83 3.46
C SER A 21 -17.38 41.24 4.90
N SER A 22 -16.28 41.54 5.59
CA SER A 22 -16.18 42.18 6.92
C SER A 22 -15.94 41.24 8.11
N PRO A 23 -15.07 41.65 9.06
CA PRO A 23 -14.77 40.90 10.29
C PRO A 23 -16.01 40.70 11.20
N VAL A 24 -17.07 41.50 10.98
CA VAL A 24 -18.35 41.37 11.68
C VAL A 24 -19.09 40.10 11.25
N GLU A 25 -19.06 39.75 9.96
CA GLU A 25 -19.69 38.52 9.45
C GLU A 25 -18.96 37.26 9.95
N GLU A 26 -17.63 37.32 10.14
CA GLU A 26 -16.85 36.22 10.66
C GLU A 26 -17.08 35.98 12.16
N GLU A 27 -17.24 37.06 12.95
CA GLU A 27 -17.64 36.96 14.36
C GLU A 27 -19.09 36.46 14.49
N GLU A 28 -19.99 36.91 13.64
CA GLU A 28 -21.39 36.49 13.65
C GLU A 28 -21.53 35.01 13.27
N LEU A 29 -20.72 34.53 12.30
CA LEU A 29 -20.61 33.11 11.97
C LEU A 29 -20.01 32.29 13.13
N LYS A 30 -18.97 32.78 13.80
CA LYS A 30 -18.37 32.09 14.95
C LYS A 30 -19.35 31.99 16.11
N ALA A 31 -20.10 33.05 16.40
CA ALA A 31 -21.13 33.06 17.43
C ALA A 31 -22.24 32.05 17.11
N ARG A 32 -22.68 31.98 15.85
CA ARG A 32 -23.73 31.06 15.39
C ARG A 32 -23.28 29.60 15.40
N VAL A 33 -22.01 29.34 15.12
CA VAL A 33 -21.39 28.00 15.25
C VAL A 33 -21.28 27.59 16.71
N LEU A 34 -20.94 28.52 17.61
CA LEU A 34 -20.89 28.26 19.06
C LEU A 34 -22.28 27.98 19.62
N GLU A 35 -23.28 28.77 19.25
CA GLU A 35 -24.68 28.56 19.60
C GLU A 35 -25.19 27.21 19.09
N LEU A 36 -24.89 26.84 17.84
CA LEU A 36 -25.22 25.52 17.29
C LEU A 36 -24.49 24.39 18.02
N SER A 37 -23.23 24.58 18.39
CA SER A 37 -22.46 23.61 19.16
C SER A 37 -23.04 23.40 20.56
N GLU A 38 -23.39 24.47 21.27
CA GLU A 38 -24.03 24.39 22.59
C GLU A 38 -25.42 23.77 22.50
N ARG A 39 -26.18 24.08 21.45
CA ARG A 39 -27.50 23.49 21.21
C ARG A 39 -27.43 22.01 20.84
N ILE A 40 -26.42 21.59 20.07
CA ILE A 40 -26.16 20.17 19.78
C ILE A 40 -25.71 19.43 21.04
N ASN A 41 -24.84 20.03 21.85
CA ASN A 41 -24.39 19.42 23.10
C ASN A 41 -25.52 19.36 24.15
N GLY A 42 -26.39 20.37 24.20
CA GLY A 42 -27.60 20.36 25.03
C GLY A 42 -28.61 19.29 24.62
N LEU A 43 -28.71 18.98 23.31
CA LEU A 43 -29.51 17.86 22.80
C LEU A 43 -28.91 16.47 23.12
N VAL A 44 -27.65 16.41 23.57
CA VAL A 44 -26.95 15.15 23.92
C VAL A 44 -27.00 14.89 25.43
N ASP A 45 -27.03 15.93 26.26
CA ASP A 45 -26.92 15.79 27.73
C ASP A 45 -28.25 15.82 28.50
N GLU A 46 -29.35 16.34 27.94
CA GLU A 46 -30.68 16.27 28.58
C GLU A 46 -31.64 15.39 27.77
N GLN A 47 -31.82 14.16 28.25
CA GLN A 47 -32.70 13.12 27.71
C GLN A 47 -32.29 12.57 26.34
N ALA A 48 -31.17 11.85 26.30
CA ALA A 48 -31.02 10.75 25.34
C ALA A 48 -32.01 9.63 25.68
N GLU A 49 -33.31 9.91 25.52
CA GLU A 49 -34.25 8.85 25.17
C GLU A 49 -33.71 8.24 23.88
N ARG A 50 -33.39 6.95 23.99
CA ARG A 50 -33.00 6.14 22.86
C ARG A 50 -34.07 6.36 21.78
N ILE A 51 -33.69 6.85 20.60
CA ILE A 51 -34.62 6.89 19.47
C ILE A 51 -34.86 5.42 19.10
N ASP A 52 -35.87 4.82 19.73
CA ASP A 52 -36.26 3.43 19.53
C ASP A 52 -36.96 3.24 18.17
N ASP A 53 -37.37 4.35 17.54
CA ASP A 53 -37.94 4.36 16.20
C ASP A 53 -36.85 4.55 15.12
N ILE A 54 -36.50 3.41 14.51
CA ILE A 54 -35.53 3.32 13.41
C ILE A 54 -35.91 4.22 12.23
N ALA A 55 -37.21 4.45 11.98
CA ALA A 55 -37.67 5.30 10.88
C ALA A 55 -37.30 6.76 11.13
N VAL A 56 -37.51 7.25 12.36
CA VAL A 56 -37.16 8.61 12.76
C VAL A 56 -35.64 8.83 12.73
N ALA A 57 -34.87 7.85 13.22
CA ALA A 57 -33.40 7.91 13.15
C ALA A 57 -32.88 7.93 11.71
N GLN A 58 -33.52 7.18 10.82
CA GLN A 58 -33.17 7.14 9.39
C GLN A 58 -33.53 8.45 8.68
N ASP A 59 -34.69 9.03 8.96
CA ASP A 59 -35.09 10.33 8.39
C ASP A 59 -34.18 11.46 8.89
N MET A 60 -33.79 11.45 10.17
CA MET A 60 -32.82 12.39 10.71
C MET A 60 -31.44 12.22 10.07
N ALA A 61 -30.98 10.99 9.87
CA ALA A 61 -29.71 10.72 9.20
C ALA A 61 -29.73 11.18 7.74
N GLN A 62 -30.85 10.99 7.03
CA GLN A 62 -31.04 11.47 5.67
C GLN A 62 -31.13 12.99 5.58
N GLY A 63 -31.73 13.65 6.59
CA GLY A 63 -31.78 15.11 6.67
C GLY A 63 -30.43 15.78 6.94
N VAL A 64 -29.56 15.13 7.72
CA VAL A 64 -28.21 15.67 8.07
C VAL A 64 -27.15 15.34 7.02
N LYS A 65 -27.31 14.24 6.27
CA LYS A 65 -26.35 13.77 5.25
C LYS A 65 -25.93 14.85 4.23
N PRO A 66 -26.81 15.67 3.65
CA PRO A 66 -26.42 16.69 2.67
C PRO A 66 -25.46 17.76 3.25
N TYR A 67 -25.59 18.06 4.54
CA TYR A 67 -24.73 19.03 5.23
C TYR A 67 -23.36 18.45 5.54
N ILE A 68 -23.30 17.17 5.93
CA ILE A 68 -22.04 16.43 6.10
C ILE A 68 -21.32 16.31 4.74
N ASP A 69 -22.04 15.97 3.68
CA ASP A 69 -21.47 15.85 2.33
C ASP A 69 -20.93 17.21 1.85
N ARG A 70 -21.63 18.32 2.14
CA ARG A 70 -21.13 19.68 1.86
C ARG A 70 -19.90 20.05 2.68
N LEU A 71 -19.85 19.70 3.97
CA LEU A 71 -18.70 19.95 4.83
C LEU A 71 -17.47 19.15 4.37
N ILE A 72 -17.64 17.90 3.95
CA ILE A 72 -16.57 17.08 3.39
C ILE A 72 -16.07 17.66 2.06
N ALA A 73 -16.99 18.13 1.20
CA ALA A 73 -16.63 18.80 -0.05
C ALA A 73 -15.85 20.11 0.20
N LEU A 74 -16.32 20.93 1.15
CA LEU A 74 -15.62 22.15 1.58
C LEU A 74 -14.25 21.85 2.21
N GLN A 75 -14.14 20.79 3.00
CA GLN A 75 -12.87 20.37 3.61
C GLN A 75 -11.85 19.92 2.55
N ARG A 76 -12.30 19.19 1.52
CA ARG A 76 -11.47 18.83 0.36
C ARG A 76 -11.04 20.04 -0.47
N LEU A 77 -11.93 21.04 -0.58
CA LEU A 77 -11.62 22.29 -1.26
C LEU A 77 -10.70 23.20 -0.43
N LEU A 78 -10.75 23.18 0.90
CA LEU A 78 -9.96 24.05 1.77
C LEU A 78 -8.64 23.43 2.22
N ASN A 79 -8.39 22.15 1.93
CA ASN A 79 -7.14 21.49 2.24
C ASN A 79 -6.14 21.66 1.08
N PRO A 80 -5.13 22.53 1.20
CA PRO A 80 -4.17 22.79 0.12
C PRO A 80 -3.39 21.53 -0.27
N VAL A 81 -3.21 20.58 0.65
CA VAL A 81 -2.54 19.31 0.39
C VAL A 81 -3.36 18.42 -0.55
N ASP A 82 -4.67 18.35 -0.37
CA ASP A 82 -5.53 17.55 -1.26
C ASP A 82 -5.64 18.19 -2.65
N ARG A 83 -5.64 19.53 -2.74
CA ARG A 83 -5.53 20.22 -4.04
C ARG A 83 -4.19 19.95 -4.72
N ILE A 84 -3.09 19.93 -3.96
CA ILE A 84 -1.75 19.62 -4.48
C ILE A 84 -1.68 18.16 -4.94
N ILE A 85 -2.30 17.23 -4.22
CA ILE A 85 -2.37 15.82 -4.62
C ILE A 85 -3.17 15.66 -5.91
N VAL A 86 -4.39 16.23 -5.99
CA VAL A 86 -5.21 16.15 -7.22
C VAL A 86 -4.50 16.81 -8.40
N LYS A 87 -3.85 17.97 -8.19
CA LYS A 87 -3.07 18.63 -9.25
C LYS A 87 -1.82 17.83 -9.63
N ARG A 88 -1.16 17.17 -8.67
CA ARG A 88 -0.04 16.26 -8.95
C ARG A 88 -0.49 15.08 -9.79
N ASP A 89 -1.63 14.48 -9.49
CA ASP A 89 -2.17 13.35 -10.25
C ASP A 89 -2.54 13.79 -11.68
N GLN A 90 -3.16 14.97 -11.85
CA GLN A 90 -3.43 15.56 -13.16
C GLN A 90 -2.15 15.90 -13.95
N ILE A 91 -1.12 16.40 -13.27
CA ILE A 91 0.19 16.66 -13.90
C ILE A 91 0.85 15.35 -14.32
N GLN A 92 0.73 14.29 -13.53
CA GLN A 92 1.27 12.97 -13.88
C GLN A 92 0.52 12.31 -15.04
N GLU A 93 -0.79 12.51 -15.14
CA GLU A 93 -1.62 12.06 -16.26
C GLU A 93 -1.23 12.79 -17.55
N LEU A 94 -1.16 14.12 -17.52
CA LEU A 94 -0.70 14.93 -18.66
C LEU A 94 0.74 14.61 -19.06
N GLN A 95 1.62 14.29 -18.10
CA GLN A 95 2.98 13.86 -18.39
C GLN A 95 3.04 12.49 -19.08
N ALA A 96 2.10 11.60 -18.79
CA ALA A 96 2.00 10.30 -19.46
C ALA A 96 1.50 10.48 -20.90
N GLU A 97 0.49 11.32 -21.10
CA GLU A 97 -0.06 11.68 -22.43
C GLU A 97 1.01 12.33 -23.32
N ILE A 98 1.72 13.36 -22.81
CA ILE A 98 2.82 14.00 -23.56
C ILE A 98 3.95 13.01 -23.90
N ALA A 99 4.21 12.02 -23.03
CA ALA A 99 5.23 11.01 -23.31
C ALA A 99 4.80 10.02 -24.39
N GLU A 100 3.50 9.72 -24.49
CA GLU A 100 2.91 8.91 -25.56
C GLU A 100 2.95 9.67 -26.88
N ASP A 101 2.54 10.94 -26.89
CA ASP A 101 2.57 11.81 -28.07
C ASP A 101 4.00 12.00 -28.61
N VAL A 102 4.98 12.21 -27.73
CA VAL A 102 6.40 12.33 -28.15
C VAL A 102 6.90 11.02 -28.74
N ALA A 103 6.53 9.86 -28.18
CA ALA A 103 6.93 8.57 -28.72
C ALA A 103 6.29 8.32 -30.10
N GLU A 104 5.02 8.68 -30.27
CA GLU A 104 4.32 8.57 -31.56
C GLU A 104 4.95 9.49 -32.62
N VAL A 105 5.31 10.73 -32.25
CA VAL A 105 6.00 11.66 -33.16
C VAL A 105 7.41 11.16 -33.51
N GLU A 106 8.15 10.58 -32.56
CA GLU A 106 9.47 9.99 -32.81
C GLU A 106 9.36 8.81 -33.80
N ASP A 107 8.38 7.91 -33.61
CA ASP A 107 8.12 6.79 -34.52
C ASP A 107 7.74 7.27 -35.93
N ILE A 108 6.86 8.28 -36.03
CA ILE A 108 6.46 8.87 -37.32
C ILE A 108 7.63 9.59 -38.00
N SER A 109 8.45 10.32 -37.25
CA SER A 109 9.61 11.04 -37.79
C SER A 109 10.69 10.08 -38.32
N GLY A 110 10.86 8.92 -37.68
CA GLY A 110 11.76 7.86 -38.13
C GLY A 110 11.31 7.24 -39.46
N ASP A 111 10.01 7.07 -39.66
CA ASP A 111 9.43 6.53 -40.90
C ASP A 111 9.39 7.55 -42.05
N MET A 112 9.41 8.85 -41.77
CA MET A 112 9.40 9.93 -42.76
C MET A 112 10.79 10.36 -43.27
N GLY A 113 11.87 9.80 -42.71
CA GLY A 113 13.26 10.23 -42.94
C GLY A 113 13.75 10.27 -44.39
N ASP A 114 13.10 9.53 -45.31
CA ASP A 114 13.46 9.50 -46.73
C ASP A 114 12.68 10.50 -47.62
N GLN A 115 11.65 11.18 -47.09
CA GLN A 115 10.74 12.03 -47.89
C GLN A 115 10.61 13.49 -47.42
N VAL A 116 11.22 13.87 -46.29
CA VAL A 116 11.03 15.21 -45.69
C VAL A 116 12.33 16.01 -45.66
N ASP A 117 12.22 17.33 -45.89
CA ASP A 117 13.34 18.28 -45.87
C ASP A 117 14.10 18.23 -44.52
N SER A 118 15.38 17.84 -44.58
CA SER A 118 16.25 17.67 -43.40
C SER A 118 16.34 18.85 -42.41
N PRO A 119 16.19 20.14 -42.81
CA PRO A 119 16.17 21.25 -41.85
C PRO A 119 14.98 21.18 -40.89
N LEU A 120 13.80 20.78 -41.36
CA LEU A 120 12.58 20.73 -40.55
C LEU A 120 12.61 19.57 -39.55
N LEU A 121 13.22 18.44 -39.93
CA LEU A 121 13.46 17.31 -39.02
C LEU A 121 14.41 17.70 -37.88
N ASN A 122 15.49 18.42 -38.19
CA ASN A 122 16.44 18.89 -37.18
C ASN A 122 15.80 19.90 -36.20
N ASP A 123 14.93 20.78 -36.69
CA ASP A 123 14.19 21.72 -35.82
C ASP A 123 13.20 20.97 -34.91
N LEU A 124 12.48 19.97 -35.44
CA LEU A 124 11.56 19.12 -34.67
C LEU A 124 12.29 18.28 -33.61
N GLU A 125 13.42 17.66 -33.95
CA GLU A 125 14.29 16.95 -32.99
C GLU A 125 14.82 17.91 -31.90
N GLY A 126 15.13 19.15 -32.26
CA GLY A 126 15.54 20.20 -31.34
C GLY A 126 14.43 20.59 -30.34
N GLU A 127 13.19 20.71 -30.80
CA GLU A 127 12.03 20.97 -29.94
C GLU A 127 11.73 19.78 -29.02
N ILE A 128 11.76 18.54 -29.53
CA ILE A 128 11.62 17.32 -28.73
C ILE A 128 12.69 17.25 -27.64
N ALA A 129 13.94 17.57 -27.96
CA ALA A 129 15.04 17.61 -27.01
C ALA A 129 14.90 18.73 -25.97
N SER A 130 14.24 19.85 -26.32
CA SER A 130 13.91 20.93 -25.39
C SER A 130 12.81 20.50 -24.42
N VAL A 131 11.73 19.89 -24.91
CA VAL A 131 10.62 19.38 -24.09
C VAL A 131 11.10 18.27 -23.14
N LYS A 132 11.99 17.38 -23.60
CA LYS A 132 12.63 16.35 -22.75
C LYS A 132 13.50 16.97 -21.63
N ARG A 133 14.18 18.09 -21.90
CA ARG A 133 14.97 18.82 -20.88
C ARG A 133 14.08 19.53 -19.87
N ASP A 134 13.02 20.19 -20.31
CA ASP A 134 12.10 20.88 -19.42
C ASP A 134 11.35 19.88 -18.51
N ARG A 135 11.02 18.68 -19.01
CA ARG A 135 10.51 17.57 -18.19
C ARG A 135 11.47 17.19 -17.05
N LYS A 136 12.78 17.17 -17.31
CA LYS A 136 13.81 16.81 -16.31
C LYS A 136 13.93 17.83 -15.18
N LEU A 137 13.55 19.10 -15.42
CA LEU A 137 13.55 20.18 -14.41
C LEU A 137 12.37 20.10 -13.42
N PHE A 138 11.29 19.39 -13.75
CA PHE A 138 10.11 19.22 -12.88
C PHE A 138 10.02 17.85 -12.20
N VAL A 139 10.89 16.90 -12.57
CA VAL A 139 11.11 15.67 -11.83
C VAL A 139 12.15 15.98 -10.76
N SER A 140 11.70 16.24 -9.53
CA SER A 140 12.59 16.12 -8.37
C SER A 140 13.28 14.76 -8.44
N GLU A 141 14.62 14.77 -8.50
CA GLU A 141 15.59 13.67 -8.74
C GLU A 141 15.46 12.42 -7.83
N VAL A 142 14.38 12.30 -7.06
CA VAL A 142 14.18 11.23 -6.07
C VAL A 142 13.62 9.94 -6.70
N ILE A 143 13.15 9.95 -7.95
CA ILE A 143 12.46 8.77 -8.54
C ILE A 143 13.28 8.04 -9.62
N ASP A 144 14.23 8.72 -10.28
CA ASP A 144 14.96 8.11 -11.41
C ASP A 144 16.35 7.55 -11.06
N GLU A 145 16.90 7.80 -9.86
CA GLU A 145 18.25 7.32 -9.48
C GLU A 145 18.29 6.02 -8.65
N GLU A 146 17.15 5.48 -8.18
CA GLU A 146 17.16 4.35 -7.22
C GLU A 146 16.56 3.03 -7.76
N PHE A 147 16.20 2.96 -9.05
CA PHE A 147 15.65 1.74 -9.67
C PHE A 147 16.56 1.12 -10.75
N ASP A 148 17.85 1.41 -10.73
CA ASP A 148 18.86 0.63 -11.45
C ASP A 148 19.22 -0.63 -10.65
N ALA A 149 18.30 -1.59 -10.61
CA ALA A 149 18.67 -2.98 -10.36
C ALA A 149 19.66 -3.39 -11.46
N PRO A 150 20.77 -4.09 -11.13
CA PRO A 150 21.76 -4.47 -12.14
C PRO A 150 21.08 -5.32 -13.22
N LEU A 151 20.97 -4.75 -14.42
CA LEU A 151 20.58 -5.46 -15.63
C LEU A 151 21.58 -6.58 -15.84
N GLN A 152 21.20 -7.82 -15.52
CA GLN A 152 21.90 -8.99 -16.01
C GLN A 152 21.92 -8.91 -17.53
N THR A 153 23.12 -8.82 -18.10
CA THR A 153 23.38 -8.83 -19.54
C THR A 153 22.68 -10.03 -20.18
N PRO A 154 21.89 -9.84 -21.26
CA PRO A 154 21.23 -10.95 -21.93
C PRO A 154 22.27 -11.87 -22.57
N GLY A 155 22.13 -13.17 -22.30
CA GLY A 155 22.79 -14.23 -23.06
C GLY A 155 22.33 -14.25 -24.53
N PRO A 156 22.91 -15.12 -25.37
CA PRO A 156 22.85 -15.04 -26.83
C PRO A 156 21.51 -15.44 -27.47
N SER A 157 20.41 -15.47 -26.71
CA SER A 157 19.04 -15.67 -27.20
C SER A 157 18.28 -14.36 -27.04
N GLY A 158 17.55 -13.91 -28.07
CA GLY A 158 16.79 -12.65 -28.06
C GLY A 158 15.85 -12.48 -26.85
N PRO A 159 15.30 -11.28 -26.61
CA PRO A 159 14.54 -11.00 -25.40
C PRO A 159 13.33 -11.94 -25.29
N GLN A 160 13.40 -12.91 -24.37
CA GLN A 160 12.28 -13.77 -24.04
C GLN A 160 11.16 -12.93 -23.43
N THR A 161 9.93 -13.16 -23.87
CA THR A 161 8.77 -12.47 -23.30
C THR A 161 8.45 -13.02 -21.92
N LEU A 162 7.82 -12.21 -21.06
CA LEU A 162 7.47 -12.60 -19.69
C LEU A 162 6.67 -13.92 -19.62
N LEU A 163 5.82 -14.20 -20.61
CA LEU A 163 5.01 -15.43 -20.65
C LEU A 163 5.80 -16.69 -21.08
N GLN A 164 6.99 -16.52 -21.65
CA GLN A 164 7.88 -17.64 -22.03
C GLN A 164 8.75 -18.12 -20.86
N LEU A 165 8.94 -17.28 -19.84
CA LEU A 165 9.71 -17.59 -18.64
C LEU A 165 8.96 -18.58 -17.74
N ASP A 166 9.70 -19.30 -16.92
CA ASP A 166 9.11 -20.09 -15.84
C ASP A 166 8.54 -19.16 -14.76
N VAL A 167 7.49 -19.58 -14.06
CA VAL A 167 6.77 -18.70 -13.13
C VAL A 167 7.68 -18.03 -12.07
N PRO A 168 8.64 -18.72 -11.43
CA PRO A 168 9.60 -18.07 -10.52
C PRO A 168 10.38 -16.93 -11.19
N GLU A 169 10.86 -17.13 -12.42
CA GLU A 169 11.61 -16.12 -13.18
C GLU A 169 10.72 -14.92 -13.53
N ARG A 170 9.42 -15.15 -13.77
CA ARG A 170 8.46 -14.05 -13.95
C ARG A 170 8.33 -13.18 -12.70
N PHE A 171 8.27 -13.80 -11.53
CA PHE A 171 8.25 -13.08 -10.26
C PHE A 171 9.55 -12.32 -10.02
N GLU A 172 10.71 -12.92 -10.32
CA GLU A 172 12.00 -12.23 -10.27
C GLU A 172 12.02 -11.02 -11.19
N ARG A 173 11.47 -11.15 -12.41
CA ARG A 173 11.41 -10.05 -13.38
C ARG A 173 10.52 -8.89 -12.92
N ILE A 174 9.43 -9.16 -12.20
CA ILE A 174 8.48 -8.11 -11.76
C ILE A 174 8.84 -7.54 -10.38
N LEU A 175 9.20 -8.39 -9.43
CA LEU A 175 9.41 -7.98 -8.04
C LEU A 175 10.88 -7.74 -7.72
N GLY A 176 11.81 -8.27 -8.53
CA GLY A 176 13.24 -8.21 -8.26
C GLY A 176 13.56 -8.88 -6.92
N ASP A 177 14.35 -8.19 -6.09
CA ASP A 177 14.72 -8.66 -4.76
C ASP A 177 13.55 -8.86 -3.79
N ARG A 178 12.38 -8.29 -4.10
CA ARG A 178 11.16 -8.41 -3.29
C ARG A 178 10.42 -9.72 -3.53
N PHE A 179 10.85 -10.52 -4.50
CA PHE A 179 10.50 -11.93 -4.56
C PHE A 179 11.56 -12.76 -3.83
N LEU A 180 11.14 -13.35 -2.71
CA LEU A 180 12.03 -14.20 -1.91
C LEU A 180 11.82 -15.65 -2.32
N SER A 181 12.67 -16.12 -3.22
CA SER A 181 12.71 -17.53 -3.61
C SER A 181 12.94 -18.43 -2.39
N LEU A 182 12.49 -19.69 -2.46
CA LEU A 182 12.68 -20.64 -1.36
C LEU A 182 14.16 -20.87 -1.05
N SER A 183 15.03 -20.82 -2.05
CA SER A 183 16.49 -20.91 -1.85
C SER A 183 17.02 -19.73 -1.03
N ARG A 184 16.65 -18.49 -1.40
CA ARG A 184 17.04 -17.29 -0.65
C ARG A 184 16.47 -17.29 0.78
N LEU A 185 15.24 -17.76 0.93
CA LEU A 185 14.62 -17.88 2.25
C LEU A 185 15.31 -18.94 3.11
N SER A 186 15.74 -20.07 2.52
CA SER A 186 16.49 -21.12 3.20
C SER A 186 17.77 -20.57 3.83
N GLU A 187 18.48 -19.69 3.12
CA GLU A 187 19.67 -18.99 3.63
C GLU A 187 19.33 -18.03 4.77
N ILE A 188 18.28 -17.21 4.62
CA ILE A 188 17.87 -16.23 5.64
C ILE A 188 17.45 -16.91 6.95
N LEU A 189 16.73 -18.03 6.85
CA LEU A 189 16.25 -18.79 8.01
C LEU A 189 17.25 -19.84 8.50
N ASP A 190 18.41 -19.95 7.85
CA ASP A 190 19.43 -20.98 8.08
C ASP A 190 18.83 -22.42 8.07
N THR A 191 17.76 -22.62 7.32
CA THR A 191 16.96 -23.85 7.32
C THR A 191 17.04 -24.51 5.95
N PRO A 192 17.72 -25.65 5.78
CA PRO A 192 17.83 -26.31 4.49
C PRO A 192 16.47 -26.85 4.04
N PHE A 193 15.95 -26.35 2.91
CA PHE A 193 14.76 -26.93 2.28
C PHE A 193 15.15 -28.05 1.32
N SER A 194 14.45 -29.20 1.39
CA SER A 194 14.66 -30.28 0.44
C SER A 194 14.19 -29.88 -0.97
N ARG A 195 14.73 -30.54 -2.00
CA ARG A 195 14.31 -30.27 -3.38
C ARG A 195 12.82 -30.60 -3.60
N GLU A 196 12.33 -31.63 -2.92
CA GLU A 196 10.92 -32.03 -2.94
C GLU A 196 10.05 -30.94 -2.33
N PHE A 197 10.46 -30.37 -1.20
CA PHE A 197 9.76 -29.26 -0.54
C PHE A 197 9.72 -28.02 -1.45
N ILE A 198 10.84 -27.67 -2.07
CA ILE A 198 10.92 -26.54 -3.00
C ILE A 198 10.01 -26.78 -4.20
N SER A 199 10.07 -27.96 -4.82
CA SER A 199 9.24 -28.32 -5.97
C SER A 199 7.76 -28.29 -5.63
N GLU A 200 7.36 -28.86 -4.49
CA GLU A 200 5.98 -28.89 -4.04
C GLU A 200 5.41 -27.47 -3.86
N HIS A 201 6.15 -26.59 -3.19
CA HIS A 201 5.66 -25.26 -2.85
C HIS A 201 5.82 -24.25 -3.99
N ASN A 202 6.76 -24.46 -4.92
CA ASN A 202 6.84 -23.67 -6.15
C ASN A 202 5.63 -23.90 -7.07
N ARG A 203 4.98 -25.08 -7.02
CA ARG A 203 3.72 -25.30 -7.77
C ARG A 203 2.57 -24.37 -7.34
N LEU A 204 2.64 -23.81 -6.13
CA LEU A 204 1.68 -22.80 -5.70
C LEU A 204 1.90 -21.46 -6.39
N LEU A 205 3.09 -21.19 -6.95
CA LEU A 205 3.37 -19.93 -7.62
C LEU A 205 2.52 -19.75 -8.89
N ASP A 206 2.17 -20.83 -9.60
CA ASP A 206 1.21 -20.75 -10.71
C ASP A 206 -0.14 -20.19 -10.24
N LYS A 207 -0.62 -20.66 -9.09
CA LYS A 207 -1.87 -20.17 -8.49
C LYS A 207 -1.73 -18.71 -8.04
N VAL A 208 -0.59 -18.33 -7.48
CA VAL A 208 -0.30 -16.92 -7.13
C VAL A 208 -0.35 -16.07 -8.39
N TRP A 209 0.35 -16.49 -9.45
CA TRP A 209 0.43 -15.79 -10.72
C TRP A 209 -0.95 -15.56 -11.32
N ASN A 210 -1.73 -16.63 -11.49
CA ASN A 210 -3.05 -16.55 -12.11
C ASN A 210 -4.03 -15.71 -11.29
N THR A 211 -3.87 -15.68 -9.96
CA THR A 211 -4.76 -14.87 -9.11
C THR A 211 -4.40 -13.39 -9.11
N VAL A 212 -3.10 -13.06 -9.13
CA VAL A 212 -2.62 -11.69 -8.97
C VAL A 212 -2.48 -10.98 -10.30
N PHE A 213 -1.98 -11.68 -11.32
CA PHE A 213 -1.52 -11.08 -12.56
C PHE A 213 -2.49 -11.31 -13.73
N GLU A 214 -3.33 -12.35 -13.71
CA GLU A 214 -4.31 -12.59 -14.78
C GLU A 214 -5.64 -11.83 -14.60
N THR A 215 -5.67 -10.79 -13.76
CA THR A 215 -6.83 -9.89 -13.61
C THR A 215 -7.15 -9.16 -14.92
N ALA A 216 -8.37 -8.62 -15.03
CA ALA A 216 -8.80 -7.95 -16.26
C ALA A 216 -7.92 -6.72 -16.57
N GLU A 217 -7.48 -6.03 -15.52
CA GLU A 217 -6.65 -4.83 -15.60
C GLU A 217 -5.19 -5.13 -15.98
N LEU A 218 -4.58 -6.20 -15.43
CA LEU A 218 -3.15 -6.47 -15.62
C LEU A 218 -2.84 -7.35 -16.83
N ARG A 219 -3.79 -8.19 -17.27
CA ARG A 219 -3.61 -9.11 -18.40
C ARG A 219 -3.13 -8.42 -19.68
N PRO A 220 -3.66 -7.26 -20.12
CA PRO A 220 -3.17 -6.59 -21.32
C PRO A 220 -1.72 -6.12 -21.21
N HIS A 221 -1.27 -5.75 -20.01
CA HIS A 221 0.12 -5.34 -19.77
C HIS A 221 1.08 -6.54 -19.86
N ILE A 222 0.67 -7.70 -19.33
CA ILE A 222 1.47 -8.93 -19.40
C ILE A 222 1.57 -9.44 -20.84
N GLN A 223 0.45 -9.45 -21.58
CA GLN A 223 0.43 -9.91 -22.98
C GLN A 223 1.29 -9.04 -23.90
N ARG A 224 1.39 -7.75 -23.60
CA ARG A 224 2.22 -6.79 -24.34
C ARG A 224 3.63 -6.62 -23.77
N ASP A 225 4.03 -7.49 -22.83
CA ASP A 225 5.34 -7.46 -22.18
C ASP A 225 5.70 -6.09 -21.57
N ARG A 226 4.70 -5.35 -21.05
CA ARG A 226 4.86 -4.03 -20.41
C ARG A 226 5.38 -4.17 -18.99
N VAL A 227 6.55 -4.81 -18.83
CA VAL A 227 7.16 -5.17 -17.55
C VAL A 227 7.31 -3.95 -16.64
N LYS A 228 7.77 -2.81 -17.15
CA LYS A 228 7.95 -1.58 -16.36
C LYS A 228 6.66 -1.07 -15.72
N THR A 229 5.54 -1.12 -16.44
CA THR A 229 4.24 -0.74 -15.90
C THR A 229 3.83 -1.66 -14.76
N ILE A 230 4.03 -2.97 -14.93
CA ILE A 230 3.71 -3.97 -13.91
C ILE A 230 4.60 -3.78 -12.68
N GLN A 231 5.91 -3.58 -12.88
CA GLN A 231 6.85 -3.27 -11.80
C GLN A 231 6.43 -2.04 -10.98
N LYS A 232 5.99 -0.97 -11.67
CA LYS A 232 5.48 0.25 -11.02
C LYS A 232 4.22 -0.04 -10.21
N THR A 233 3.26 -0.79 -10.74
CA THR A 233 2.03 -1.16 -10.01
C THR A 233 2.34 -1.97 -8.76
N PHE A 234 3.36 -2.83 -8.82
CA PHE A 234 3.74 -3.69 -7.71
C PHE A 234 4.89 -3.16 -6.87
N CYS A 235 5.28 -1.87 -6.96
CA CYS A 235 6.45 -1.30 -6.28
C CYS A 235 6.40 -1.36 -4.73
N ASP A 236 5.21 -1.45 -4.16
CA ASP A 236 4.99 -1.56 -2.71
C ASP A 236 4.76 -3.00 -2.23
N TYR A 237 4.92 -4.00 -3.10
CA TYR A 237 4.65 -5.40 -2.79
C TYR A 237 5.91 -6.25 -2.68
N ALA A 238 5.86 -7.24 -1.80
CA ALA A 238 6.84 -8.31 -1.72
C ALA A 238 6.15 -9.67 -1.65
N LEU A 239 6.71 -10.67 -2.33
CA LEU A 239 6.22 -12.04 -2.30
C LEU A 239 7.16 -12.88 -1.45
N ILE A 240 6.64 -13.37 -0.33
CA ILE A 240 7.40 -14.13 0.66
C ILE A 240 6.76 -15.49 0.89
N PHE A 241 7.57 -16.49 1.15
CA PHE A 241 7.11 -17.76 1.66
C PHE A 241 7.21 -17.78 3.18
N ARG A 242 6.15 -18.22 3.86
CA ARG A 242 6.10 -18.33 5.31
C ARG A 242 6.34 -19.76 5.74
N SER A 243 7.56 -20.02 6.20
CA SER A 243 7.98 -21.36 6.65
C SER A 243 7.47 -21.65 8.06
N PRO A 244 6.95 -22.87 8.33
CA PRO A 244 6.64 -23.34 9.67
C PRO A 244 7.89 -23.74 10.47
N GLN A 245 9.07 -23.72 9.86
CA GLN A 245 10.34 -24.18 10.43
C GLN A 245 11.39 -23.06 10.43
N LEU A 246 12.24 -23.08 11.45
CA LEU A 246 13.46 -22.30 11.63
C LEU A 246 14.58 -23.26 12.02
N SER A 247 15.84 -22.88 11.80
CA SER A 247 16.95 -23.70 12.29
C SER A 247 16.96 -23.66 13.81
N SER A 248 17.13 -24.85 14.43
CA SER A 248 17.44 -24.88 15.85
C SER A 248 18.94 -24.60 15.97
N GLY A 249 19.29 -23.45 16.55
CA GLY A 249 20.68 -23.15 16.83
C GLY A 249 21.22 -24.16 17.84
N GLU A 250 22.37 -24.75 17.49
CA GLU A 250 23.16 -25.75 18.22
C GLU A 250 22.51 -27.15 18.36
N ASP A 251 23.25 -28.16 17.86
CA ASP A 251 23.01 -29.61 17.97
C ASP A 251 21.92 -30.25 17.11
N GLY A 252 22.04 -30.16 15.78
CA GLY A 252 21.67 -31.23 14.82
C GLY A 252 20.26 -31.83 14.90
N ALA A 253 19.36 -31.25 15.68
CA ALA A 253 18.01 -31.72 15.91
C ALA A 253 17.07 -31.07 14.89
N GLU A 254 16.03 -31.82 14.52
CA GLU A 254 14.95 -31.42 13.61
C GLU A 254 14.59 -29.93 13.78
N GLY A 255 14.52 -29.21 12.66
CA GLY A 255 14.30 -27.76 12.62
C GLY A 255 13.22 -27.31 13.60
N GLY A 256 13.55 -26.32 14.43
CA GLY A 256 12.64 -25.76 15.41
C GLY A 256 11.41 -25.17 14.73
N VAL A 257 10.25 -25.24 15.40
CA VAL A 257 9.03 -24.61 14.87
C VAL A 257 9.22 -23.09 14.76
N CYS A 258 8.71 -22.48 13.70
CA CYS A 258 8.71 -21.03 13.54
C CYS A 258 7.66 -20.43 14.47
N SER A 259 8.09 -20.00 15.66
CA SER A 259 7.30 -19.34 16.71
C SER A 259 7.94 -18.01 17.11
N LEU A 260 7.23 -17.15 17.84
CA LEU A 260 7.82 -15.90 18.32
C LEU A 260 9.00 -16.15 19.28
N GLU A 261 8.93 -17.21 20.07
CA GLU A 261 10.02 -17.65 20.94
C GLU A 261 11.28 -17.96 20.14
N ASN A 262 11.15 -18.76 19.09
CA ASN A 262 12.29 -19.17 18.28
C ASN A 262 12.79 -18.05 17.38
N LEU A 263 11.92 -17.22 16.79
CA LEU A 263 12.32 -16.01 16.06
C LEU A 263 13.12 -15.05 16.95
N ARG A 264 12.71 -14.87 18.21
CA ARG A 264 13.44 -14.00 19.14
C ARG A 264 14.81 -14.56 19.51
N ASN A 265 14.94 -15.87 19.64
CA ASN A 265 16.22 -16.49 19.95
C ASN A 265 17.15 -16.42 18.74
N HIS A 266 16.65 -16.76 17.55
CA HIS A 266 17.41 -16.81 16.31
C HIS A 266 17.78 -15.41 15.80
N PHE A 267 16.87 -14.44 15.86
CA PHE A 267 17.05 -13.06 15.38
C PHE A 267 17.04 -12.05 16.53
N SER A 268 17.82 -12.32 17.58
CA SER A 268 17.77 -11.54 18.84
C SER A 268 18.04 -10.04 18.68
N SER A 269 18.84 -9.64 17.69
CA SER A 269 19.16 -8.24 17.36
C SER A 269 17.93 -7.42 16.96
N PHE A 270 16.89 -8.06 16.39
CA PHE A 270 15.65 -7.38 16.00
C PHE A 270 14.74 -7.06 17.17
N PHE A 271 15.01 -7.60 18.37
CA PHE A 271 14.11 -7.43 19.53
C PHE A 271 14.76 -6.56 20.60
N VAL A 272 13.93 -5.82 21.34
CA VAL A 272 14.42 -5.06 22.50
C VAL A 272 15.11 -5.99 23.51
N ASN A 273 16.35 -5.64 23.87
CA ASN A 273 17.14 -6.37 24.84
C ASN A 273 16.51 -6.28 26.25
N THR A 274 15.71 -7.29 26.56
CA THR A 274 14.98 -7.45 27.83
C THR A 274 14.93 -8.93 28.14
N SER A 275 15.04 -9.26 29.43
CA SER A 275 14.95 -10.66 29.87
C SER A 275 13.58 -11.24 29.53
N GLN A 276 13.52 -12.45 28.98
CA GLN A 276 12.26 -13.11 28.63
C GLN A 276 11.31 -13.24 29.84
N ARG A 277 11.87 -13.42 31.04
CA ARG A 277 11.11 -13.48 32.31
C ARG A 277 10.33 -12.20 32.62
N SER A 278 10.79 -11.05 32.12
CA SER A 278 10.16 -9.74 32.33
C SER A 278 9.07 -9.41 31.31
N LEU A 279 8.99 -10.17 30.21
CA LEU A 279 8.06 -9.91 29.11
C LEU A 279 6.72 -10.62 29.36
N TRP A 280 5.64 -9.85 29.52
CA TRP A 280 4.32 -10.40 29.87
C TRP A 280 3.78 -11.43 28.87
N TYR A 281 4.15 -11.32 27.59
CA TYR A 281 3.62 -12.17 26.53
C TYR A 281 4.28 -13.56 26.49
N THR A 282 5.42 -13.76 27.14
CA THR A 282 6.12 -15.06 27.14
C THR A 282 5.35 -16.15 27.89
N ARG A 283 4.36 -15.76 28.69
CA ARG A 283 3.44 -16.65 29.40
C ARG A 283 2.13 -16.89 28.65
N ILE A 284 1.94 -16.26 27.50
CA ILE A 284 0.71 -16.33 26.72
C ILE A 284 0.88 -17.36 25.58
N PRO A 285 -0.13 -18.20 25.28
CA PRO A 285 -0.01 -19.27 24.28
C PRO A 285 0.53 -18.82 22.91
N PHE A 286 0.07 -17.68 22.38
CA PHE A 286 0.49 -17.18 21.07
C PHE A 286 2.01 -16.98 20.92
N TYR A 287 2.75 -16.87 22.03
CA TYR A 287 4.22 -16.74 21.97
C TYR A 287 4.91 -18.01 21.48
N ARG A 288 4.29 -19.17 21.70
CA ARG A 288 4.81 -20.49 21.31
C ARG A 288 4.06 -21.11 20.13
N GLU A 289 2.96 -20.51 19.72
CA GLU A 289 2.24 -20.92 18.52
C GLU A 289 3.13 -20.77 17.29
N SER A 290 3.05 -21.73 16.38
CA SER A 290 3.82 -21.73 15.15
C SER A 290 2.96 -21.33 13.94
N ILE A 291 3.63 -20.98 12.84
CA ILE A 291 2.96 -20.94 11.54
C ILE A 291 2.44 -22.35 11.26
N SER A 292 1.11 -22.49 11.12
CA SER A 292 0.46 -23.79 11.09
C SER A 292 0.64 -24.55 9.77
N ARG A 293 0.69 -23.82 8.66
CA ARG A 293 0.90 -24.38 7.32
C ARG A 293 1.86 -23.51 6.51
N PRO A 294 2.82 -24.11 5.78
CA PRO A 294 3.63 -23.37 4.81
C PRO A 294 2.74 -22.75 3.74
N HIS A 295 3.00 -21.50 3.37
CA HIS A 295 2.22 -20.81 2.34
C HIS A 295 2.98 -19.61 1.76
N TRP A 296 2.62 -19.24 0.54
CA TRP A 296 3.04 -17.97 -0.05
C TRP A 296 2.14 -16.83 0.45
N ALA A 297 2.75 -15.66 0.64
CA ALA A 297 2.07 -14.44 1.01
C ALA A 297 2.58 -13.28 0.17
N LEU A 298 1.68 -12.62 -0.56
CA LEU A 298 1.96 -11.31 -1.12
C LEU A 298 1.62 -10.27 -0.05
N VAL A 299 2.63 -9.48 0.34
CA VAL A 299 2.53 -8.48 1.41
C VAL A 299 2.73 -7.09 0.84
N ASP A 300 1.92 -6.16 1.35
CA ASP A 300 1.95 -4.76 0.97
C ASP A 300 2.70 -3.96 2.04
N ARG A 301 3.57 -3.04 1.61
CA ARG A 301 4.26 -2.06 2.43
C ARG A 301 3.28 -1.11 3.13
N GLN A 302 2.16 -0.81 2.49
CA GLN A 302 1.19 0.18 2.94
C GLN A 302 0.27 -0.37 4.05
N TYR A 303 -0.01 0.47 5.04
CA TYR A 303 -0.93 0.12 6.12
C TYR A 303 -2.34 0.62 5.83
N LEU A 304 -3.34 -0.18 6.20
CA LEU A 304 -4.74 0.22 6.13
C LEU A 304 -5.13 0.94 7.43
N ASN A 305 -5.61 2.18 7.31
CA ASN A 305 -6.02 2.99 8.45
C ASN A 305 -7.14 2.31 9.27
N CYS A 306 -6.86 2.04 10.55
CA CYS A 306 -7.75 1.36 11.49
C CYS A 306 -8.56 2.30 12.41
N THR A 307 -8.75 3.56 12.04
CA THR A 307 -9.75 4.42 12.72
C THR A 307 -11.17 3.84 12.68
N PHE A 308 -11.42 2.86 11.81
CA PHE A 308 -12.67 2.12 11.74
C PHE A 308 -12.70 0.97 12.75
N LYS A 309 -13.81 0.86 13.49
CA LYS A 309 -14.04 -0.18 14.54
C LYS A 309 -13.92 -1.64 14.05
N LYS A 310 -13.77 -1.89 12.74
CA LYS A 310 -13.82 -3.23 12.12
C LYS A 310 -12.75 -3.39 11.01
N PRO A 311 -11.55 -3.93 11.31
CA PRO A 311 -10.50 -4.19 10.32
C PRO A 311 -10.93 -5.07 9.16
N SER A 312 -11.86 -6.02 9.40
CA SER A 312 -12.43 -6.88 8.37
C SER A 312 -13.07 -6.12 7.21
N ILE A 313 -13.69 -4.96 7.48
CA ILE A 313 -14.29 -4.12 6.44
C ILE A 313 -13.20 -3.51 5.57
N ARG A 314 -12.10 -3.03 6.16
CA ARG A 314 -10.96 -2.47 5.41
C ARG A 314 -10.30 -3.51 4.50
N LEU A 315 -10.10 -4.72 5.01
CA LEU A 315 -9.54 -5.82 4.21
C LEU A 315 -10.49 -6.23 3.08
N LEU A 316 -11.81 -6.22 3.32
CA LEU A 316 -12.80 -6.48 2.27
C LEU A 316 -12.77 -5.39 1.19
N MET A 317 -12.68 -4.12 1.57
CA MET A 317 -12.54 -3.01 0.63
C MET A 317 -11.23 -3.10 -0.16
N TYR A 318 -10.13 -3.42 0.51
CA TYR A 318 -8.83 -3.66 -0.12
C TYR A 318 -8.91 -4.81 -1.14
N ALA A 319 -9.55 -5.93 -0.77
CA ALA A 319 -9.72 -7.06 -1.68
C ALA A 319 -10.50 -6.66 -2.94
N ARG A 320 -11.62 -5.93 -2.78
CA ARG A 320 -12.42 -5.44 -3.90
C ARG A 320 -11.65 -4.47 -4.81
N ALA A 321 -10.90 -3.54 -4.21
CA ALA A 321 -10.14 -2.55 -4.95
C ALA A 321 -9.00 -3.16 -5.80
N ASN A 322 -8.55 -4.36 -5.46
CA ASN A 322 -7.50 -5.08 -6.19
C ASN A 322 -8.06 -6.28 -6.99
N GLU A 323 -9.38 -6.38 -7.16
CA GLU A 323 -10.06 -7.52 -7.80
C GLU A 323 -9.73 -8.90 -7.19
N LEU A 324 -9.34 -8.93 -5.92
CA LEU A 324 -8.93 -10.14 -5.22
C LEU A 324 -10.12 -10.82 -4.53
N PRO A 325 -10.19 -12.16 -4.51
CA PRO A 325 -11.15 -12.88 -3.68
C PRO A 325 -10.97 -12.52 -2.19
N PRO A 326 -12.02 -12.05 -1.48
CA PRO A 326 -11.90 -11.59 -0.09
C PRO A 326 -11.32 -12.62 0.88
N ARG A 327 -11.50 -13.92 0.57
CA ARG A 327 -10.96 -15.03 1.37
C ARG A 327 -9.42 -15.10 1.41
N LEU A 328 -8.75 -14.50 0.42
CA LEU A 328 -7.28 -14.51 0.34
C LEU A 328 -6.65 -13.38 1.16
N VAL A 329 -7.40 -12.29 1.36
CA VAL A 329 -6.92 -11.11 2.10
C VAL A 329 -7.22 -11.31 3.58
N ARG A 330 -6.18 -11.34 4.41
CA ARG A 330 -6.35 -11.43 5.86
C ARG A 330 -5.41 -10.50 6.62
N GLN A 331 -5.79 -10.24 7.87
CA GLN A 331 -4.94 -9.57 8.84
C GLN A 331 -3.89 -10.55 9.36
N LYS A 332 -2.62 -10.13 9.32
CA LYS A 332 -1.49 -10.91 9.86
C LYS A 332 -1.64 -11.18 11.35
N THR A 333 -1.25 -12.38 11.78
CA THR A 333 -0.96 -12.66 13.19
C THR A 333 0.30 -11.90 13.63
N ILE A 334 0.54 -11.80 14.94
CA ILE A 334 1.78 -11.18 15.45
C ILE A 334 3.04 -11.92 15.00
N LEU A 335 2.94 -13.24 14.86
CA LEU A 335 4.02 -14.07 14.35
C LEU A 335 4.31 -13.74 12.89
N GLU A 336 3.28 -13.71 12.04
CA GLU A 336 3.42 -13.37 10.63
C GLU A 336 3.93 -11.94 10.42
N ASP A 337 3.43 -10.95 11.16
CA ASP A 337 3.92 -9.56 11.04
C ASP A 337 5.41 -9.43 11.37
N ILE A 338 5.86 -10.10 12.44
CA ILE A 338 7.26 -10.09 12.88
C ILE A 338 8.14 -10.88 11.92
N TYR A 339 7.69 -12.06 11.49
CA TYR A 339 8.37 -12.89 10.51
C TYR A 339 8.63 -12.12 9.22
N ASP A 340 7.58 -11.52 8.65
CA ASP A 340 7.68 -10.78 7.40
C ASP A 340 8.69 -9.62 7.50
N ARG A 341 8.68 -8.89 8.64
CA ARG A 341 9.60 -7.77 8.87
C ARG A 341 11.06 -8.22 8.91
N ILE A 342 11.37 -9.25 9.70
CA ILE A 342 12.73 -9.77 9.83
C ILE A 342 13.23 -10.28 8.49
N VAL A 343 12.43 -11.13 7.83
CA VAL A 343 12.82 -11.77 6.58
C VAL A 343 13.03 -10.76 5.47
N LEU A 344 12.14 -9.77 5.32
CA LEU A 344 12.28 -8.75 4.28
C LEU A 344 13.43 -7.77 4.57
N GLU A 345 13.64 -7.38 5.83
CA GLU A 345 14.75 -6.50 6.18
C GLU A 345 16.11 -7.16 5.96
N LEU A 346 16.22 -8.46 6.26
CA LEU A 346 17.43 -9.24 5.95
C LEU A 346 17.61 -9.44 4.44
N ALA A 347 16.54 -9.72 3.71
CA ALA A 347 16.59 -9.94 2.27
C ALA A 347 17.00 -8.68 1.52
N LEU A 348 16.32 -7.57 1.78
CA LEU A 348 16.47 -6.32 1.05
C LEU A 348 17.61 -5.44 1.59
N LYS A 349 18.10 -5.72 2.81
CA LYS A 349 19.07 -4.88 3.54
C LYS A 349 18.57 -3.45 3.77
N GLU A 350 17.26 -3.27 3.74
CA GLU A 350 16.56 -2.03 3.98
C GLU A 350 15.23 -2.28 4.69
N ARG A 351 14.65 -1.22 5.26
CA ARG A 351 13.35 -1.32 5.91
C ARG A 351 12.23 -1.28 4.88
N PHE A 352 11.70 -2.46 4.54
CA PHE A 352 10.56 -2.56 3.62
C PHE A 352 9.29 -1.92 4.18
N PHE A 353 8.86 -2.29 5.39
CA PHE A 353 7.65 -1.75 5.99
C PHE A 353 7.92 -0.42 6.66
N ASP A 354 7.03 0.55 6.43
CA ASP A 354 7.13 1.84 7.09
C ASP A 354 7.10 1.68 8.62
N PRO A 355 7.80 2.55 9.37
CA PRO A 355 7.80 2.53 10.83
C PRO A 355 6.40 2.84 11.39
N CYS A 356 5.58 1.81 11.59
CA CYS A 356 4.20 1.92 12.05
C CYS A 356 3.91 1.02 13.26
N HIS A 357 2.78 1.30 13.91
CA HIS A 357 2.20 0.37 14.87
C HIS A 357 1.29 -0.58 14.07
N SER A 358 1.63 -1.86 13.99
CA SER A 358 0.82 -2.86 13.28
C SER A 358 -0.15 -3.50 14.27
N ILE A 359 -1.45 -3.41 13.96
CA ILE A 359 -2.50 -4.18 14.65
C ILE A 359 -2.54 -5.56 14.03
N THR A 360 -2.46 -6.57 14.87
CA THR A 360 -2.46 -7.97 14.45
C THR A 360 -3.79 -8.64 14.76
N SER A 361 -4.10 -9.75 14.08
CA SER A 361 -5.27 -10.57 14.38
C SER A 361 -5.11 -11.35 15.69
N SER A 362 -3.90 -11.39 16.23
CA SER A 362 -3.59 -12.07 17.48
C SER A 362 -4.22 -11.35 18.66
N THR A 363 -4.89 -12.14 19.49
CA THR A 363 -5.59 -11.67 20.68
C THR A 363 -5.33 -12.65 21.83
N TYR A 364 -5.41 -12.16 23.07
CA TYR A 364 -5.19 -12.99 24.26
C TYR A 364 -6.03 -12.55 25.46
N GLN A 365 -6.21 -13.48 26.39
CA GLN A 365 -6.95 -13.26 27.63
C GLN A 365 -6.06 -13.62 28.84
N GLN A 366 -5.88 -12.69 29.78
CA GLN A 366 -5.10 -12.93 31.01
C GLN A 366 -5.97 -13.60 32.08
N GLY A 367 -6.18 -14.91 31.95
CA GLY A 367 -7.01 -15.71 32.86
C GLY A 367 -8.49 -15.74 32.46
N LYS A 368 -9.25 -16.66 33.05
CA LYS A 368 -10.60 -17.07 32.58
C LYS A 368 -11.65 -15.94 32.51
N LYS A 369 -11.51 -14.89 33.34
CA LYS A 369 -12.48 -13.78 33.43
C LYS A 369 -11.95 -12.43 32.91
N ALA A 370 -10.71 -12.36 32.43
CA ALA A 370 -10.16 -11.10 31.96
C ALA A 370 -10.76 -10.69 30.60
N PRO A 371 -10.79 -9.41 30.24
CA PRO A 371 -11.18 -9.01 28.89
C PRO A 371 -10.14 -9.50 27.85
N MET A 372 -10.62 -9.81 26.65
CA MET A 372 -9.76 -10.06 25.49
C MET A 372 -8.94 -8.80 25.15
N LYS A 373 -7.66 -8.98 24.91
CA LYS A 373 -6.70 -7.93 24.52
C LYS A 373 -6.17 -8.22 23.13
N GLN A 374 -6.08 -7.20 22.29
CA GLN A 374 -5.43 -7.26 21.00
C GLN A 374 -3.92 -7.05 21.16
N VAL A 375 -3.16 -7.75 20.32
CA VAL A 375 -1.69 -7.66 20.28
C VAL A 375 -1.27 -6.70 19.17
N TYR A 376 -0.29 -5.87 19.48
CA TYR A 376 0.28 -4.88 18.59
C TYR A 376 1.79 -5.07 18.51
N SER A 377 2.34 -5.03 17.31
CA SER A 377 3.77 -4.83 17.08
C SER A 377 4.01 -3.37 16.75
N TYR A 378 5.16 -2.86 17.15
CA TYR A 378 5.66 -1.60 16.60
C TYR A 378 7.17 -1.63 16.56
N PHE A 379 7.70 -0.99 15.53
CA PHE A 379 9.12 -0.92 15.29
C PHE A 379 9.64 0.44 15.71
N LYS A 380 10.57 0.46 16.65
CA LYS A 380 11.17 1.68 17.18
C LYS A 380 12.62 1.44 17.54
N ASP A 381 13.49 2.35 17.10
CA ASP A 381 14.93 2.29 17.37
C ASP A 381 15.52 0.95 16.88
N ASP A 382 15.17 0.57 15.63
CA ASP A 382 15.54 -0.71 14.99
C ASP A 382 15.11 -1.99 15.74
N CYS A 383 14.20 -1.84 16.70
CA CYS A 383 13.74 -2.94 17.53
C CYS A 383 12.24 -3.16 17.41
N ILE A 384 11.87 -4.43 17.30
CA ILE A 384 10.52 -4.95 17.41
C ILE A 384 10.09 -4.93 18.88
N ARG A 385 8.93 -4.32 19.12
CA ARG A 385 8.27 -4.26 20.42
C ARG A 385 6.86 -4.84 20.29
N ILE A 386 6.48 -5.67 21.25
CA ILE A 386 5.16 -6.28 21.34
C ILE A 386 4.41 -5.67 22.53
N SER A 387 3.18 -5.23 22.30
CA SER A 387 2.30 -4.64 23.31
C SER A 387 0.89 -5.26 23.23
N GLY A 388 0.10 -5.07 24.28
CA GLY A 388 -1.25 -5.61 24.40
C GLY A 388 -2.21 -4.59 25.01
N LYS A 389 -3.35 -4.35 24.36
CA LYS A 389 -4.38 -3.40 24.84
C LYS A 389 -5.78 -3.94 24.60
N ARG A 390 -6.73 -3.56 25.46
CA ARG A 390 -8.16 -3.83 25.25
C ARG A 390 -8.72 -2.92 24.15
N GLY A 391 -9.39 -3.52 23.16
CA GLY A 391 -9.96 -2.81 22.01
C GLY A 391 -8.91 -2.16 21.11
N THR A 392 -9.36 -1.54 20.01
CA THR A 392 -8.50 -0.80 19.07
C THR A 392 -7.80 0.33 19.83
N PRO A 393 -6.47 0.48 19.72
CA PRO A 393 -5.78 1.46 20.51
C PRO A 393 -6.03 2.84 19.92
N HIS A 394 -6.72 3.70 20.67
CA HIS A 394 -6.74 5.13 20.40
C HIS A 394 -5.33 5.69 20.71
N TRP A 395 -4.55 5.97 19.68
CA TRP A 395 -3.32 6.75 19.81
C TRP A 395 -3.65 8.21 19.52
N ARG A 396 -2.93 9.15 20.13
CA ARG A 396 -3.22 10.58 19.91
C ARG A 396 -2.82 10.97 18.48
N PRO A 397 -3.60 11.83 17.79
CA PRO A 397 -3.32 12.33 16.44
C PRO A 397 -1.99 13.05 16.23
N THR A 398 -1.30 13.41 17.32
CA THR A 398 -0.11 14.25 17.28
C THR A 398 1.14 13.54 16.74
N LYS A 399 1.05 12.26 16.34
CA LYS A 399 2.12 11.54 15.62
C LYS A 399 1.54 10.79 14.41
N PRO A 400 2.17 10.86 13.22
CA PRO A 400 1.69 10.22 11.98
C PRO A 400 1.82 8.67 11.97
N ARG A 401 1.83 8.01 13.13
CA ARG A 401 1.97 6.55 13.25
C ARG A 401 0.75 5.98 13.93
N TRP A 402 -0.38 6.11 13.26
CA TRP A 402 -1.63 5.48 13.68
C TRP A 402 -1.54 3.96 13.51
N PRO A 403 -2.24 3.18 14.35
CA PRO A 403 -2.14 1.75 14.28
C PRO A 403 -2.91 1.30 13.03
N GLY A 404 -2.26 0.56 12.16
CA GLY A 404 -2.82 0.09 10.90
C GLY A 404 -2.86 -1.44 10.85
N VAL A 405 -3.64 -1.99 9.94
CA VAL A 405 -3.50 -3.40 9.57
C VAL A 405 -2.68 -3.45 8.30
N LEU A 406 -1.59 -4.21 8.30
CA LEU A 406 -0.89 -4.59 7.08
C LEU A 406 -1.64 -5.76 6.44
N PRO A 407 -2.14 -5.61 5.20
CA PRO A 407 -2.82 -6.70 4.52
C PRO A 407 -1.81 -7.78 4.15
N SER A 408 -2.30 -9.01 4.08
CA SER A 408 -1.56 -10.14 3.56
C SER A 408 -2.49 -10.94 2.67
N ILE A 409 -2.08 -11.15 1.43
CA ILE A 409 -2.79 -11.98 0.46
C ILE A 409 -2.15 -13.35 0.51
N VAL A 410 -2.89 -14.35 0.98
CA VAL A 410 -2.33 -15.66 1.35
C VAL A 410 -2.76 -16.75 0.39
N PHE A 411 -1.76 -17.52 -0.06
CA PHE A 411 -1.91 -18.63 -1.00
C PHE A 411 -1.39 -19.91 -0.35
N SER A 412 -2.33 -20.71 0.15
CA SER A 412 -2.04 -22.06 0.65
C SER A 412 -2.49 -23.13 -0.34
N THR A 413 -1.96 -24.33 -0.14
CA THR A 413 -2.52 -25.59 -0.66
C THR A 413 -3.96 -25.79 -0.22
#